data_AF-A0A7W9PFR5-F1
#
_entry.id   AF-A0A7W9PFR5-F1
#
_cell.length_a   1.000
_cell.length_b   1.000
_cell.length_c   1.000
_cell.angle_alpha   90.00
_cell.angle_beta   90.00
_cell.angle_gamma   90.00
#
_symmetry.space_group_name_H-M   'P 1'
#
loop_
_entity.id
_entity.type
_entity.pdbx_description
1 polymer ?
#
loop_
_entity_poly.entity_id
_entity_poly.type
_entity_poly.pdbx_seq_one_letter_code
_entity_poly.pdbx_strand_id
1 'polypeptide(L)'
;MAGVEVKLNSGVVRRMLRRRFTEHVNALAQALADEIGGDVTVDKYTTDRAAAGVRVPTERQTKDGALTRAAAALGLEVKAKS
;
A
#
# COMPACT_ATOMS: atom_id res chain seq x y z
N MET A 1 31.86 17.43 -30.57
CA MET A 1 30.50 16.88 -30.42
C MET A 1 29.89 17.53 -29.19
N ALA A 2 28.81 18.30 -29.32
CA ALA A 2 28.17 18.94 -28.17
C ALA A 2 27.50 17.87 -27.31
N GLY A 3 27.96 17.72 -26.07
CA GLY A 3 27.35 16.80 -25.11
C GLY A 3 25.96 17.31 -24.74
N VAL A 4 24.93 16.52 -25.01
CA VAL A 4 23.57 16.82 -24.55
C VAL A 4 23.55 16.59 -23.04
N GLU A 5 23.48 17.65 -22.25
CA GLU A 5 23.32 17.57 -20.81
C GLU A 5 21.86 17.20 -20.48
N VAL A 6 21.62 15.92 -20.21
CA VAL A 6 20.30 15.42 -19.80
C VAL A 6 20.11 15.67 -18.31
N LYS A 7 19.28 16.66 -17.95
CA LYS A 7 18.83 16.88 -16.57
C LYS A 7 17.55 16.11 -16.27
N LEU A 8 17.55 15.36 -15.18
CA LEU A 8 16.37 14.66 -14.67
C LEU A 8 15.27 15.66 -14.30
N ASN A 9 14.11 15.59 -14.96
CA ASN A 9 12.94 16.36 -14.57
C ASN A 9 12.25 15.70 -13.35
N SER A 10 12.76 16.02 -12.17
CA SER A 10 12.31 15.47 -10.89
C SER A 10 10.81 15.68 -10.64
N GLY A 11 10.20 16.77 -11.14
CA GLY A 11 8.77 17.06 -10.99
C GLY A 11 7.87 16.12 -11.80
N VAL A 12 8.24 15.80 -13.04
CA VAL A 12 7.51 14.85 -13.89
C VAL A 12 7.68 13.43 -13.36
N VAL A 13 8.92 13.05 -13.01
CA VAL A 13 9.24 11.74 -12.43
C VAL A 13 8.45 11.52 -11.13
N ARG A 14 8.40 12.52 -10.24
CA ARG A 14 7.60 12.46 -9.01
C ARG A 14 6.12 12.22 -9.26
N ARG A 15 5.53 12.88 -10.27
CA ARG A 15 4.11 12.69 -10.63
C ARG A 15 3.85 11.30 -11.21
N MET A 16 4.72 10.81 -12.09
CA MET A 16 4.63 9.45 -12.62
C MET A 16 4.75 8.39 -11.52
N LEU A 17 5.75 8.53 -10.64
CA LEU A 17 5.95 7.62 -9.52
C LEU A 17 4.74 7.61 -8.59
N ARG A 18 4.17 8.77 -8.23
CA ARG A 18 2.95 8.85 -7.42
C ARG A 18 1.81 8.05 -8.02
N ARG A 19 1.48 8.29 -9.30
CA ARG A 19 0.35 7.63 -9.96
C ARG A 19 0.55 6.11 -10.03
N ARG A 20 1.74 5.65 -10.42
CA ARG A 20 2.04 4.22 -10.57
C ARG A 20 2.01 3.48 -9.24
N PHE A 21 2.54 4.09 -8.17
CA PHE A 21 2.55 3.46 -6.85
C PHE A 21 1.17 3.45 -6.17
N THR A 22 0.32 4.46 -6.38
CA THR A 22 -1.04 4.47 -5.80
C THR A 22 -1.87 3.28 -6.24
N GLU A 23 -1.83 2.92 -7.53
CA GLU A 23 -2.55 1.75 -8.05
C GLU A 23 -2.05 0.44 -7.41
N HIS A 24 -0.73 0.29 -7.26
CA HIS A 24 -0.13 -0.91 -6.65
C HIS A 24 -0.46 -1.01 -5.16
N VAL A 25 -0.43 0.10 -4.43
CA VAL A 25 -0.78 0.13 -3.00
C VAL A 25 -2.26 -0.22 -2.79
N ASN A 26 -3.14 0.32 -3.63
CA ASN A 26 -4.56 -0.02 -3.58
C ASN A 26 -4.82 -1.48 -3.94
N ALA A 27 -4.08 -2.05 -4.90
CA ALA A 27 -4.17 -3.46 -5.24
C ALA A 27 -3.68 -4.36 -4.10
N LEU A 28 -2.60 -3.98 -3.41
CA LEU A 28 -2.10 -4.68 -2.23
C LEU A 28 -3.10 -4.64 -1.07
N ALA A 29 -3.75 -3.50 -0.83
CA ALA A 29 -4.79 -3.38 0.19
C ALA A 29 -6.01 -4.25 -0.14
N GLN A 30 -6.35 -4.39 -1.42
CA GLN A 30 -7.41 -5.30 -1.85
C GLN A 30 -7.00 -6.76 -1.64
N ALA A 31 -5.79 -7.15 -2.04
CA ALA A 31 -5.28 -8.50 -1.83
C ALA A 31 -5.23 -8.88 -0.34
N LEU A 32 -4.86 -7.94 0.53
CA LEU A 32 -4.96 -8.11 1.98
C LEU A 32 -6.39 -8.42 2.44
N ALA A 33 -7.37 -7.67 1.94
CA ALA A 33 -8.77 -7.88 2.29
C ALA A 33 -9.30 -9.24 1.79
N ASP A 34 -8.91 -9.62 0.57
CA ASP A 34 -9.29 -10.90 -0.03
C ASP A 34 -8.69 -12.08 0.76
N GLU A 35 -7.44 -11.95 1.23
CA GLU A 35 -6.77 -12.95 2.07
C GLU A 35 -7.42 -13.10 3.46
N ILE A 36 -7.87 -12.00 4.06
CA ILE A 36 -8.54 -12.02 5.37
C ILE A 36 -9.96 -12.62 5.26
N GLY A 37 -10.66 -12.27 4.18
CA GLY A 37 -12.03 -12.66 3.91
C GLY A 37 -13.07 -12.12 4.91
N GLY A 38 -14.33 -12.02 4.48
CA GLY A 38 -15.43 -11.60 5.34
C GLY A 38 -15.47 -10.09 5.60
N ASP A 39 -15.78 -9.69 6.83
CA ASP A 39 -16.02 -8.28 7.19
C ASP A 39 -14.71 -7.49 7.29
N VAL A 40 -14.30 -6.90 6.16
CA VAL A 40 -13.08 -6.09 6.02
C VAL A 40 -13.41 -4.81 5.26
N THR A 41 -12.96 -3.68 5.80
CA THR A 41 -13.13 -2.37 5.16
C THR A 41 -11.81 -1.90 4.57
N VAL A 42 -11.81 -1.60 3.27
CA VAL A 42 -10.65 -1.02 2.57
C VAL A 42 -10.90 0.45 2.31
N ASP A 43 -10.11 1.32 2.95
CA ASP A 43 -10.14 2.76 2.75
C ASP A 43 -9.00 3.18 1.83
N LYS A 44 -9.34 3.67 0.63
CA LYS A 44 -8.35 4.12 -0.36
C LYS A 44 -8.17 5.63 -0.22
N TYR A 45 -6.96 6.10 0.10
CA TYR A 45 -6.67 7.53 0.22
C TYR A 45 -5.59 7.96 -0.78
N THR A 46 -5.91 8.96 -1.60
CA THR A 46 -4.90 9.57 -2.47
C THR A 46 -4.09 10.57 -1.65
N THR A 47 -3.01 10.09 -1.04
CA THR A 47 -2.02 10.96 -0.38
C THR A 47 -0.79 11.13 -1.26
N ASP A 48 -0.02 12.18 -0.98
CA ASP A 48 1.27 12.49 -1.62
C ASP A 48 2.32 11.36 -1.54
N ARG A 49 2.05 10.34 -0.71
CA ARG A 49 2.85 9.14 -0.43
C ARG A 49 2.17 7.80 -0.76
N ALA A 50 1.06 7.78 -1.51
CA ALA A 50 0.32 6.57 -1.92
C ALA A 50 0.06 5.61 -0.73
N ALA A 51 -1.08 5.80 -0.03
CA ALA A 51 -1.42 5.02 1.15
C ALA A 51 -2.83 4.45 1.05
N ALA A 52 -3.02 3.23 1.54
CA ALA A 52 -4.34 2.60 1.70
C ALA A 52 -4.46 2.06 3.12
N GLY A 53 -5.68 2.07 3.65
CA GLY A 53 -6.03 1.52 4.95
C GLY A 53 -6.86 0.24 4.78
N VAL A 54 -6.58 -0.77 5.59
CA VAL A 54 -7.41 -1.98 5.73
C VAL A 54 -7.80 -2.09 7.19
N ARG A 55 -9.10 -2.21 7.46
CA ARG A 55 -9.66 -2.33 8.80
C ARG A 55 -10.39 -3.66 8.94
N VAL A 56 -10.16 -4.32 10.06
CA VAL A 56 -10.82 -5.58 10.45
C VAL A 56 -11.47 -5.40 11.82
N PRO A 57 -12.51 -6.19 12.16
CA PRO A 57 -13.06 -6.25 13.50
C PRO A 57 -12.00 -6.58 14.54
N THR A 58 -12.05 -5.90 15.69
CA THR A 58 -11.11 -6.10 16.80
C THR A 58 -11.03 -7.56 17.23
N GLU A 59 -12.17 -8.25 17.28
CA GLU A 59 -12.23 -9.66 17.67
C GLU A 59 -11.38 -10.56 16.77
N ARG A 60 -11.43 -10.37 15.44
CA ARG A 60 -10.63 -11.17 14.49
C ARG A 60 -9.15 -10.82 14.55
N GLN A 61 -8.81 -9.55 14.79
CA GLN A 61 -7.43 -9.16 14.98
C GLN A 61 -6.85 -9.77 16.27
N THR A 62 -7.60 -9.76 17.38
CA THR A 62 -7.13 -10.28 18.66
C THR A 62 -7.05 -11.81 18.69
N LYS A 63 -8.03 -12.51 18.10
CA LYS A 63 -8.07 -13.98 18.10
C LYS A 63 -7.16 -14.60 17.05
N ASP A 64 -7.21 -14.09 15.83
CA ASP A 64 -6.58 -14.73 14.67
C ASP A 64 -5.34 -13.98 14.19
N GLY A 65 -5.10 -12.76 14.65
CA GLY A 65 -4.04 -11.90 14.12
C GLY A 65 -4.26 -11.61 12.64
N ALA A 66 -5.51 -11.45 12.21
CA ALA A 66 -5.94 -11.44 10.81
C ALA A 66 -5.08 -10.57 9.88
N LEU A 67 -4.82 -9.30 10.23
CA LEU A 67 -3.97 -8.41 9.43
C LEU A 67 -2.53 -8.89 9.37
N THR A 68 -1.98 -9.35 10.49
CA THR A 68 -0.58 -9.76 10.59
C THR A 68 -0.34 -11.04 9.79
N ARG A 69 -1.28 -12.00 9.84
CA ARG A 69 -1.20 -13.25 9.07
C ARG A 69 -1.36 -13.00 7.58
N ALA A 70 -2.35 -12.20 7.18
CA ALA A 70 -2.54 -11.86 5.77
C ALA A 70 -1.36 -11.06 5.20
N ALA A 71 -0.79 -10.15 5.99
CA ALA A 71 0.45 -9.45 5.62
C ALA A 71 1.61 -10.42 5.42
N ALA A 72 1.80 -11.40 6.32
CA ALA A 72 2.84 -12.41 6.19
C ALA A 72 2.64 -13.30 4.94
N ALA A 73 1.40 -13.70 4.63
CA ALA A 73 1.08 -14.48 3.44
C ALA A 73 1.44 -13.74 2.14
N LEU A 74 1.31 -12.42 2.13
CA LEU A 74 1.66 -11.54 1.01
C LEU A 74 3.13 -11.04 1.04
N GLY A 75 3.93 -11.50 2.01
CA GLY A 75 5.34 -11.12 2.14
C GLY A 75 5.56 -9.66 2.57
N LEU A 76 4.58 -9.05 3.25
CA LEU A 76 4.64 -7.68 3.73
C LEU A 76 5.28 -7.59 5.13
N GLU A 77 6.15 -6.60 5.31
CA GLU A 77 6.70 -6.26 6.63
C GLU A 77 5.64 -5.51 7.46
N VAL A 78 5.36 -6.00 8.67
CA VAL A 78 4.42 -5.37 9.60
C VAL A 78 5.18 -4.55 10.63
N LYS A 79 4.86 -3.26 10.74
CA LYS A 79 5.39 -2.36 11.78
C LYS A 79 4.28 -1.89 12.68
N ALA A 80 4.45 -2.10 13.99
CA ALA A 80 3.59 -1.45 14.97
C ALA A 80 3.85 0.06 14.90
N LYS A 81 2.76 0.84 14.94
CA LYS A 81 2.88 2.28 15.12
C LYS A 81 3.24 2.53 16.59
N SER A 82 4.49 2.87 16.84
CA SER A 82 4.98 3.37 18.13
C SER A 82 4.52 4.79 18.42
#